data_AF-I9S807-F1
#
_entry.id   AF-I9S807-F1
#
_cell.length_a   1.000
_cell.length_b   1.000
_cell.length_c   1.000
_cell.angle_alpha   90.00
_cell.angle_beta   90.00
_cell.angle_gamma   90.00
#
_symmetry.space_group_name_H-M   'P 1'
#
loop_
_entity.id
_entity.type
_entity.pdbx_description
1 polymer ?
#
loop_
_entity_poly.entity_id
_entity_poly.type
_entity_poly.pdbx_seq_one_letter_code
_entity_poly.pdbx_strand_id
1 'polypeptide(L)'
;MFYQLVGAFLRMFVELNSLEKPIYSKEETQPIKQEAEFYRHLQKVVGLSSGDSVDLKSYNEDMRRILDAYIKTTDSEVLFQIEDQGLCEVLAQMDIDDFNKVLSQAFKNESSMAESIANNTRKRIIEKEASDPKYYEKLSSLLNDLILQFREKKLTYLEYLQQIQGLAKKVINKENRNYPKKINTNALKTLYDNLDENEALALEIDACIRGNKKDGWVGHNQKEKNLKIALRKIINDEVLLENVFNLAKHIKEYH
;
A
#
# COMPACT_ATOMS: atom_id res chain seq x y z
N MET A 1 -2.68 -9.97 -17.92
CA MET A 1 -2.15 -10.25 -19.26
C MET A 1 -0.73 -9.71 -19.47
N PHE A 2 -0.48 -8.39 -19.51
CA PHE A 2 0.87 -7.83 -19.73
C PHE A 2 1.95 -8.42 -18.79
N TYR A 3 1.74 -8.36 -17.48
CA TYR A 3 2.68 -8.91 -16.49
C TYR A 3 2.94 -10.41 -16.65
N GLN A 4 1.93 -11.19 -17.04
CA GLN A 4 2.07 -12.63 -17.25
C GLN A 4 2.91 -12.95 -18.49
N LEU A 5 2.71 -12.19 -19.58
CA LEU A 5 3.45 -12.35 -20.83
C LEU A 5 4.91 -11.93 -20.68
N VAL A 6 5.17 -10.77 -20.05
CA VAL A 6 6.54 -10.34 -19.74
C VAL A 6 7.19 -11.33 -18.79
N GLY A 7 6.45 -11.82 -17.80
CA GLY A 7 6.92 -12.87 -16.89
C GLY A 7 7.37 -14.12 -17.64
N ALA A 8 6.51 -14.67 -18.50
CA ALA A 8 6.84 -15.86 -19.30
C ALA A 8 8.05 -15.62 -20.22
N PHE A 9 8.12 -14.47 -20.88
CA PHE A 9 9.23 -14.12 -21.76
C PHE A 9 10.57 -14.05 -21.01
N LEU A 10 10.61 -13.36 -19.87
CA LEU A 10 11.82 -13.24 -19.05
C LEU A 10 12.29 -14.59 -18.51
N ARG A 11 11.37 -15.48 -18.12
CA ARG A 11 11.71 -16.85 -17.71
C ARG A 11 12.32 -17.66 -18.84
N MET A 12 11.70 -17.65 -20.01
CA MET A 12 12.22 -18.35 -21.18
C MET A 12 13.60 -17.81 -21.59
N PHE A 13 13.80 -16.49 -21.56
CA PHE A 13 15.09 -15.87 -21.85
C PHE A 13 16.19 -16.39 -20.90
N VAL A 14 15.90 -16.44 -19.59
CA VAL A 14 16.79 -17.00 -18.57
C VAL A 14 17.11 -18.48 -18.83
N GLU A 15 16.08 -19.29 -19.06
CA GLU A 15 16.22 -20.73 -19.30
C GLU A 15 17.11 -21.02 -20.51
N LEU A 16 16.88 -20.32 -21.63
CA LEU A 16 17.66 -20.49 -22.87
C LEU A 16 19.14 -20.11 -22.71
N ASN A 17 19.42 -19.13 -21.85
CA ASN A 17 20.78 -18.65 -21.62
C ASN A 17 21.52 -19.41 -20.52
N SER A 18 20.82 -20.22 -19.72
CA SER A 18 21.39 -21.02 -18.63
C SER A 18 21.78 -22.45 -19.04
N LEU A 19 21.58 -22.82 -20.30
CA LEU A 19 21.94 -24.14 -20.84
C LEU A 19 23.46 -24.30 -20.94
N GLU A 20 23.99 -25.50 -20.64
CA GLU A 20 25.42 -25.82 -20.79
C GLU A 20 25.95 -25.59 -22.22
N LYS A 21 25.08 -25.77 -23.22
CA LYS A 21 25.33 -25.40 -24.62
C LYS A 21 24.34 -24.32 -25.05
N PRO A 22 24.82 -23.13 -25.46
CA PRO A 22 23.95 -22.08 -25.99
C PRO A 22 23.23 -22.57 -27.25
N ILE A 23 21.92 -22.33 -27.31
CA ILE A 23 21.12 -22.59 -28.53
C ILE A 23 21.38 -21.51 -29.59
N TYR A 24 21.61 -20.27 -29.14
CA TYR A 24 21.86 -19.10 -30.00
C TYR A 24 23.31 -18.63 -29.89
N SER A 25 23.82 -18.07 -30.98
CA SER A 25 25.07 -17.33 -30.95
C SER A 25 24.95 -16.04 -30.13
N LYS A 26 26.09 -15.44 -29.77
CA LYS A 26 26.09 -14.14 -29.07
C LYS A 26 25.40 -13.03 -29.89
N GLU A 27 25.54 -13.07 -31.21
CA GLU A 27 24.96 -12.10 -32.14
C GLU A 27 23.44 -12.23 -32.20
N GLU A 28 22.91 -13.45 -32.23
CA GLU A 28 21.46 -13.73 -32.20
C GLU A 28 20.84 -13.48 -30.83
N THR A 29 21.60 -13.67 -29.75
CA THR A 29 21.13 -13.41 -28.38
C THR A 29 21.00 -11.91 -28.09
N GLN A 30 21.82 -11.08 -28.72
CA GLN A 30 21.88 -9.64 -28.47
C GLN A 30 20.54 -8.90 -28.67
N PRO A 31 19.78 -9.07 -29.77
CA PRO A 31 18.48 -8.41 -29.93
C PRO A 31 17.45 -8.91 -28.90
N ILE A 32 17.44 -10.22 -28.60
CA ILE A 32 16.53 -10.81 -27.60
C ILE A 32 16.83 -10.24 -26.21
N LYS A 33 18.11 -10.06 -25.89
CA LYS A 33 18.55 -9.41 -24.65
C LYS A 33 18.07 -7.96 -24.56
N GLN A 34 18.15 -7.19 -25.65
CA GLN A 34 17.64 -5.80 -25.67
C GLN A 34 16.12 -5.75 -25.46
N GLU A 35 15.37 -6.69 -26.03
CA GLU A 35 13.94 -6.82 -25.77
C GLU A 35 13.65 -7.20 -24.32
N ALA A 36 14.41 -8.14 -23.74
CA ALA A 36 14.31 -8.51 -22.32
C ALA A 36 14.58 -7.32 -21.39
N GLU A 37 15.63 -6.53 -21.67
CA GLU A 37 15.94 -5.28 -20.97
C GLU A 37 14.78 -4.27 -21.08
N PHE A 38 14.26 -4.07 -22.29
CA PHE A 38 13.14 -3.15 -22.54
C PHE A 38 11.87 -3.56 -21.79
N TYR A 39 11.45 -4.82 -21.90
CA TYR A 39 10.22 -5.31 -21.27
C TYR A 39 10.34 -5.39 -19.75
N ARG A 40 11.52 -5.71 -19.21
CA ARG A 40 11.77 -5.63 -17.76
C ARG A 40 11.64 -4.18 -17.27
N HIS A 41 12.24 -3.23 -17.97
CA HIS A 41 12.09 -1.81 -17.64
C HIS A 41 10.63 -1.35 -17.73
N LEU A 42 9.91 -1.73 -18.79
CA LEU A 42 8.50 -1.39 -18.95
C LEU A 42 7.63 -2.02 -17.85
N GLN A 43 7.86 -3.29 -17.51
CA GLN A 43 7.18 -3.98 -16.40
C GLN A 43 7.32 -3.21 -15.09
N LYS A 44 8.52 -2.72 -14.81
CA LYS A 44 8.86 -1.93 -13.63
C LYS A 44 8.16 -0.58 -13.61
N VAL A 45 8.22 0.18 -14.71
CA VAL A 45 7.54 1.49 -14.81
C VAL A 45 6.03 1.33 -14.64
N VAL A 46 5.43 0.31 -15.26
CA VAL A 46 4.00 0.04 -15.15
C VAL A 46 3.63 -0.39 -13.73
N GLY A 47 4.45 -1.24 -13.09
CA GLY A 47 4.25 -1.65 -11.68
C GLY A 47 4.29 -0.47 -10.72
N LEU A 48 5.30 0.39 -10.86
CA LEU A 48 5.43 1.60 -10.07
C LEU A 48 4.26 2.57 -10.32
N SER A 49 3.73 2.65 -11.54
CA SER A 49 2.67 3.60 -11.89
C SER A 49 1.28 3.13 -11.44
N SER A 50 0.99 1.83 -11.55
CA SER A 50 -0.34 1.28 -11.20
C SER A 50 -0.48 1.00 -9.70
N GLY A 51 0.63 0.87 -8.98
CA GLY A 51 0.65 0.41 -7.59
C GLY A 51 0.19 -1.03 -7.45
N ASP A 52 0.08 -1.78 -8.54
CA ASP A 52 -0.13 -3.22 -8.49
C ASP A 52 1.19 -3.87 -8.09
N SER A 53 1.18 -4.54 -6.93
CA SER A 53 2.19 -5.54 -6.65
C SER A 53 2.07 -6.59 -7.74
N VAL A 54 3.00 -6.57 -8.70
CA VAL A 54 3.26 -7.75 -9.50
C VAL A 54 3.55 -8.84 -8.48
N ASP A 55 2.80 -9.93 -8.47
CA ASP A 55 3.07 -11.06 -7.58
C ASP A 55 4.35 -11.77 -8.06
N LEU A 56 5.47 -11.10 -7.84
CA LEU A 56 6.83 -11.54 -8.14
C LEU A 56 7.29 -12.59 -7.13
N LYS A 57 6.42 -13.06 -6.21
CA LYS A 57 6.65 -14.29 -5.45
C LYS A 57 6.82 -15.51 -6.37
N SER A 58 6.36 -15.42 -7.61
CA SER A 58 6.61 -16.41 -8.66
C SER A 58 8.02 -16.35 -9.28
N TYR A 59 8.81 -15.31 -8.96
CA TYR A 59 10.24 -15.27 -9.27
C TYR A 59 11.02 -15.84 -8.09
N ASN A 60 11.39 -17.12 -8.20
CA ASN A 60 12.34 -17.74 -7.28
C ASN A 60 13.66 -16.91 -7.21
N GLU A 61 14.37 -16.98 -6.08
CA GLU A 61 15.66 -16.28 -5.93
C GLU A 61 16.64 -16.60 -7.07
N ASP A 62 16.58 -17.83 -7.60
CA ASP A 62 17.44 -18.28 -8.69
C ASP A 62 17.16 -17.53 -10.00
N MET A 63 15.90 -17.36 -10.41
CA MET A 63 15.62 -16.54 -11.61
C MET A 63 15.98 -15.08 -11.41
N ARG A 64 15.90 -14.55 -10.18
CA ARG A 64 16.33 -13.17 -9.90
C ARG A 64 17.83 -13.02 -10.12
N ARG A 65 18.64 -13.89 -9.49
CA ARG A 65 20.10 -13.91 -9.67
C ARG A 65 20.50 -14.08 -11.13
N ILE A 66 19.76 -14.89 -11.89
CA ILE A 66 20.06 -15.11 -13.30
C ILE A 66 19.62 -13.92 -14.16
N LEU A 67 18.46 -13.30 -13.90
CA LEU A 67 18.08 -12.05 -14.56
C LEU A 67 19.15 -10.98 -14.36
N ASP A 68 19.66 -10.79 -13.14
CA ASP A 68 20.71 -9.82 -12.84
C ASP A 68 22.06 -10.18 -13.51
N ALA A 69 22.33 -11.46 -13.75
CA ALA A 69 23.53 -11.92 -14.45
C ALA A 69 23.49 -11.66 -15.96
N TYR A 70 22.30 -11.75 -16.59
CA TYR A 70 22.15 -11.65 -18.05
C TYR A 70 21.61 -10.30 -18.52
N ILE A 71 20.69 -9.71 -17.77
CA ILE A 71 20.16 -8.35 -17.97
C ILE A 71 20.97 -7.49 -17.02
N LYS A 72 21.72 -6.53 -17.55
CA LYS A 72 22.55 -5.66 -16.70
C LYS A 72 21.64 -4.63 -16.04
N THR A 73 20.84 -5.09 -15.09
CA THR A 73 20.04 -4.27 -14.22
C THR A 73 20.99 -3.66 -13.21
N THR A 74 21.40 -2.41 -13.43
CA THR A 74 21.76 -1.51 -12.32
C THR A 74 20.49 -1.23 -11.50
N ASP A 75 19.80 -2.28 -11.05
CA ASP A 75 18.64 -2.15 -10.19
C ASP A 75 19.20 -1.83 -8.80
N SER A 76 18.98 -0.58 -8.40
CA SER A 76 19.25 -0.15 -7.02
C SER A 76 18.51 -1.09 -6.05
N GLU A 77 19.14 -1.45 -4.92
CA GLU A 77 18.50 -2.21 -3.82
C GLU A 77 17.10 -1.67 -3.47
N VAL A 78 16.92 -0.37 -3.62
CA VAL A 78 15.67 0.37 -3.42
C VAL A 78 14.54 -0.08 -4.33
N LEU A 79 14.83 -0.37 -5.60
CA LEU A 79 13.80 -0.80 -6.56
C LEU A 79 13.29 -2.20 -6.19
N PHE A 80 14.18 -3.06 -5.68
CA PHE A 80 13.80 -4.35 -5.12
C PHE A 80 12.94 -4.17 -3.87
N GLN A 81 13.29 -3.25 -2.97
CA GLN A 81 12.45 -2.95 -1.81
C GLN A 81 11.06 -2.45 -2.23
N ILE A 82 10.95 -1.65 -3.29
CA ILE A 82 9.67 -1.15 -3.79
C ILE A 82 8.83 -2.29 -4.39
N GLU A 83 9.45 -3.22 -5.12
CA GLU A 83 8.78 -4.40 -5.66
C GLU A 83 8.24 -5.32 -4.56
N ASP A 84 8.96 -5.46 -3.45
CA ASP A 84 8.59 -6.35 -2.34
C ASP A 84 7.57 -5.72 -1.38
N GLN A 85 7.80 -4.47 -0.96
CA GLN A 85 7.02 -3.82 0.09
C GLN A 85 5.94 -2.88 -0.43
N GLY A 86 6.14 -2.32 -1.64
CA GLY A 86 5.32 -1.26 -2.21
C GLY A 86 5.99 0.10 -2.14
N LEU A 87 5.64 0.98 -3.11
CA LEU A 87 6.27 2.30 -3.25
C LEU A 87 5.99 3.19 -2.04
N CYS A 88 4.76 3.15 -1.50
CA CYS A 88 4.35 3.93 -0.33
C CYS A 88 5.17 3.56 0.92
N GLU A 89 5.44 2.27 1.09
CA GLU A 89 6.22 1.72 2.22
C GLU A 89 7.66 2.18 2.17
N VAL A 90 8.31 2.03 1.01
CA VAL A 90 9.71 2.41 0.84
C VAL A 90 9.87 3.91 0.99
N LEU A 91 8.96 4.70 0.39
CA LEU A 91 8.97 6.15 0.55
C LEU A 91 8.92 6.55 2.04
N ALA A 92 8.10 5.88 2.85
CA ALA A 92 7.97 6.20 4.27
C ALA A 92 9.22 5.88 5.11
N GLN A 93 10.06 4.95 4.66
CA GLN A 93 11.20 4.44 5.43
C GLN A 93 12.55 4.97 4.95
N MET A 94 12.65 5.35 3.67
CA MET A 94 13.90 5.71 3.03
C MET A 94 14.23 7.21 3.14
N ASP A 95 15.51 7.57 3.01
CA ASP A 95 15.91 8.95 2.74
C ASP A 95 15.36 9.45 1.39
N ILE A 96 14.98 10.73 1.35
CA ILE A 96 14.33 11.35 0.18
C ILE A 96 15.27 11.46 -1.00
N ASP A 97 16.55 11.78 -0.78
CA ASP A 97 17.50 12.02 -1.86
C ASP A 97 17.82 10.70 -2.58
N ASP A 98 18.02 9.64 -1.80
CA ASP A 98 18.26 8.30 -2.34
C ASP A 98 17.01 7.76 -3.06
N PHE A 99 15.82 7.95 -2.47
CA PHE A 99 14.56 7.56 -3.10
C PHE A 99 14.35 8.29 -4.44
N ASN A 100 14.59 9.60 -4.46
CA ASN A 100 14.43 10.44 -5.65
C ASN A 100 15.42 10.04 -6.76
N LYS A 101 16.69 9.82 -6.40
CA LYS A 101 17.73 9.39 -7.35
C LYS A 101 17.33 8.11 -8.07
N VAL A 102 16.72 7.18 -7.35
CA VAL A 102 16.26 5.90 -7.88
C VAL A 102 15.04 6.07 -8.79
N LEU A 103 14.01 6.81 -8.34
CA LEU A 103 12.83 7.04 -9.18
C LEU A 103 13.15 7.80 -10.47
N SER A 104 14.11 8.71 -10.42
CA SER A 104 14.57 9.47 -11.59
C SER A 104 15.18 8.59 -12.68
N GLN A 105 15.60 7.36 -12.36
CA GLN A 105 16.06 6.39 -13.37
C GLN A 105 14.89 5.63 -14.02
N ALA A 106 13.77 5.50 -13.32
CA ALA A 106 12.58 4.79 -13.81
C ALA A 106 11.63 5.72 -14.59
N PHE A 107 11.55 6.98 -14.21
CA PHE A 107 10.60 7.93 -14.76
C PHE A 107 11.27 9.04 -15.57
N LYS A 108 10.60 9.47 -16.63
CA LYS A 108 11.13 10.48 -17.57
C LYS A 108 11.06 11.91 -17.02
N ASN A 109 10.14 12.19 -16.11
CA ASN A 109 9.92 13.54 -15.57
C ASN A 109 9.27 13.50 -14.18
N GLU A 110 9.40 14.62 -13.46
CA GLU A 110 8.88 14.82 -12.09
C GLU A 110 7.36 14.66 -12.01
N SER A 111 6.62 15.05 -13.05
CA SER A 111 5.16 14.94 -13.06
C SER A 111 4.71 13.48 -13.04
N SER A 112 5.35 12.62 -13.83
CA SER A 112 5.07 11.17 -13.84
C SER A 112 5.48 10.49 -12.53
N MET A 113 6.58 10.95 -11.89
CA MET A 113 6.98 10.46 -10.57
C MET A 113 5.93 10.84 -9.52
N ALA A 114 5.54 12.10 -9.45
CA ALA A 114 4.55 12.59 -8.49
C ALA A 114 3.20 11.87 -8.64
N GLU A 115 2.72 11.69 -9.88
CA GLU A 115 1.49 10.94 -10.14
C GLU A 115 1.58 9.48 -9.66
N SER A 116 2.70 8.81 -9.91
CA SER A 116 2.92 7.44 -9.46
C SER A 116 2.94 7.33 -7.93
N ILE A 117 3.66 8.23 -7.26
CA ILE A 117 3.69 8.28 -5.79
C ILE A 117 2.28 8.53 -5.22
N ALA A 118 1.55 9.49 -5.81
CA ALA A 118 0.19 9.79 -5.42
C ALA A 118 -0.76 8.59 -5.57
N ASN A 119 -0.68 7.87 -6.69
CA ASN A 119 -1.53 6.71 -6.95
C ASN A 119 -1.25 5.57 -5.97
N ASN A 120 0.03 5.29 -5.70
CA ASN A 120 0.42 4.29 -4.71
C ASN A 120 -0.02 4.67 -3.29
N THR A 121 0.15 5.94 -2.92
CA THR A 121 -0.29 6.45 -1.61
C THR A 121 -1.81 6.34 -1.47
N ARG A 122 -2.57 6.74 -2.51
CA ARG A 122 -4.04 6.61 -2.54
C ARG A 122 -4.48 5.16 -2.40
N LYS A 123 -3.86 4.24 -3.15
CA LYS A 123 -4.16 2.81 -3.07
C LYS A 123 -3.97 2.30 -1.65
N ARG A 124 -2.85 2.65 -1.01
CA ARG A 124 -2.59 2.25 0.37
C ARG A 124 -3.58 2.84 1.38
N ILE A 125 -4.03 4.08 1.19
CA ILE A 125 -5.09 4.70 2.00
C ILE A 125 -6.38 3.89 1.89
N ILE A 126 -6.82 3.55 0.67
CA ILE A 126 -8.04 2.76 0.42
C ILE A 126 -7.93 1.37 1.06
N GLU A 127 -6.79 0.69 0.91
CA GLU A 127 -6.57 -0.63 1.51
C GLU A 127 -6.71 -0.62 3.04
N LYS A 128 -6.36 0.49 3.69
CA LYS A 128 -6.43 0.61 5.16
C LYS A 128 -7.69 1.31 5.66
N GLU A 129 -8.49 1.91 4.79
CA GLU A 129 -9.67 2.71 5.15
C GLU A 129 -10.63 1.95 6.05
N ALA A 130 -10.93 0.69 5.75
CA ALA A 130 -11.83 -0.14 6.54
C ALA A 130 -11.39 -0.32 8.02
N SER A 131 -10.10 -0.17 8.30
CA SER A 131 -9.57 -0.25 9.67
C SER A 131 -9.81 1.00 10.50
N ASP A 132 -9.93 2.16 9.84
CA ASP A 132 -10.20 3.45 10.49
C ASP A 132 -10.69 4.51 9.48
N PRO A 133 -11.98 4.50 9.11
CA PRO A 133 -12.49 5.32 8.02
C PRO A 133 -12.20 6.82 8.22
N LYS A 134 -12.46 7.37 9.42
CA LYS A 134 -12.22 8.79 9.70
C LYS A 134 -10.74 9.18 9.61
N TYR A 135 -9.84 8.33 10.09
CA TYR A 135 -8.41 8.60 9.99
C TYR A 135 -7.95 8.66 8.52
N TYR A 136 -8.34 7.66 7.72
CA TYR A 136 -7.91 7.56 6.32
C TYR A 136 -8.66 8.53 5.40
N GLU A 137 -9.89 8.94 5.71
CA GLU A 137 -10.60 10.05 5.06
C GLU A 137 -9.77 11.34 5.15
N LYS A 138 -9.26 11.66 6.34
CA LYS A 138 -8.38 12.83 6.55
C LYS A 138 -7.11 12.73 5.71
N LEU A 139 -6.46 11.57 5.68
CA LEU A 139 -5.25 11.37 4.86
C LEU A 139 -5.54 11.46 3.36
N SER A 140 -6.71 10.99 2.92
CA SER A 140 -7.19 11.12 1.54
C SER A 140 -7.37 12.59 1.14
N SER A 141 -7.97 13.41 2.02
CA SER A 141 -8.07 14.86 1.81
C SER A 141 -6.69 15.51 1.69
N LEU A 142 -5.78 15.21 2.62
CA LEU A 142 -4.41 15.74 2.58
C LEU A 142 -3.67 15.34 1.30
N LEU A 143 -3.85 14.10 0.83
CA LEU A 143 -3.27 13.65 -0.44
C LEU A 143 -3.80 14.46 -1.62
N ASN A 144 -5.11 14.68 -1.68
CA ASN A 144 -5.73 15.44 -2.76
C ASN A 144 -5.25 16.90 -2.77
N ASP A 145 -5.13 17.51 -1.59
CA ASP A 145 -4.59 18.86 -1.44
C ASP A 145 -3.13 18.94 -1.93
N LEU A 146 -2.28 17.96 -1.58
CA LEU A 146 -0.90 17.90 -2.05
C LEU A 146 -0.80 17.76 -3.56
N ILE A 147 -1.63 16.90 -4.16
CA ILE A 147 -1.68 16.71 -5.62
C ILE A 147 -2.10 18.02 -6.31
N LEU A 148 -3.10 18.70 -5.76
CA LEU A 148 -3.59 19.96 -6.31
C LEU A 148 -2.54 21.06 -6.21
N GLN A 149 -1.89 21.22 -5.06
CA GLN A 149 -0.82 22.20 -4.88
C GLN A 149 0.36 21.96 -5.83
N PHE A 150 0.77 20.71 -6.03
CA PHE A 150 1.82 20.37 -6.99
C PHE A 150 1.40 20.67 -8.44
N ARG A 151 0.18 20.28 -8.85
CA ARG A 151 -0.35 20.57 -10.21
C ARG A 151 -0.47 22.06 -10.49
N GLU A 152 -0.85 22.84 -9.48
CA GLU A 152 -0.94 24.31 -9.56
C GLU A 152 0.43 25.01 -9.42
N LYS A 153 1.53 24.24 -9.34
CA LYS A 153 2.89 24.75 -9.16
C LYS A 153 3.08 25.60 -7.91
N LYS A 154 2.25 25.37 -6.88
CA LYS A 154 2.42 25.96 -5.54
C LYS A 154 3.53 25.26 -4.74
N LEU A 155 3.88 24.04 -5.14
CA LEU A 155 4.99 23.27 -4.59
C LEU A 155 5.97 22.94 -5.71
N THR A 156 7.27 23.05 -5.41
CA THR A 156 8.31 22.39 -6.18
C THR A 156 8.22 20.87 -6.02
N TYR A 157 8.87 20.12 -6.90
CA TYR A 157 8.89 18.66 -6.80
C TYR A 157 9.54 18.16 -5.49
N LEU A 158 10.64 18.78 -5.05
CA LEU A 158 11.29 18.39 -3.78
C LEU A 158 10.42 18.69 -2.56
N GLU A 159 9.74 19.84 -2.53
CA GLU A 159 8.79 20.15 -1.44
C GLU A 159 7.60 19.19 -1.43
N TYR A 160 7.07 18.85 -2.62
CA TYR A 160 6.04 17.83 -2.75
C TYR A 160 6.52 16.48 -2.21
N LEU A 161 7.73 16.05 -2.58
CA LEU A 161 8.31 14.77 -2.18
C LEU A 161 8.48 14.69 -0.66
N GLN A 162 8.93 15.77 -0.01
CA GLN A 162 9.00 15.87 1.45
C GLN A 162 7.63 15.75 2.12
N GLN A 163 6.63 16.47 1.61
CA GLN A 163 5.30 16.45 2.21
C GLN A 163 4.58 15.11 2.00
N ILE A 164 4.68 14.52 0.81
CA ILE A 164 4.07 13.22 0.55
C ILE A 164 4.80 12.08 1.25
N GLN A 165 6.12 12.19 1.51
CA GLN A 165 6.80 11.28 2.42
C GLN A 165 6.22 11.36 3.84
N GLY A 166 6.01 12.59 4.35
CA GLY A 166 5.38 12.80 5.65
C GLY A 166 3.99 12.17 5.72
N LEU A 167 3.19 12.33 4.66
CA LEU A 167 1.90 11.67 4.51
C LEU A 167 2.02 10.15 4.48
N ALA A 168 2.94 9.59 3.68
CA ALA A 168 3.18 8.16 3.58
C ALA A 168 3.53 7.56 4.95
N LYS A 169 4.37 8.22 5.74
CA LYS A 169 4.67 7.82 7.14
C LYS A 169 3.40 7.69 7.99
N LYS A 170 2.44 8.61 7.85
CA LYS A 170 1.14 8.56 8.56
C LYS A 170 0.22 7.45 8.04
N VAL A 171 0.24 7.20 6.73
CA VAL A 171 -0.49 6.09 6.11
C VAL A 171 0.05 4.75 6.61
N ILE A 172 1.37 4.61 6.73
CA ILE A 172 2.00 3.36 7.22
C ILE A 172 1.79 3.22 8.73
N ASN A 173 2.12 4.27 9.48
CA ASN A 173 2.11 4.28 10.93
C ASN A 173 1.11 5.32 11.42
N LYS A 174 -0.01 4.85 11.98
CA LYS A 174 -1.00 5.74 12.60
C LYS A 174 -0.33 6.55 13.71
N GLU A 175 -0.32 7.87 13.56
CA GLU A 175 0.26 8.77 14.57
C GLU A 175 -0.47 8.60 15.91
N ASN A 176 0.30 8.49 17.00
CA ASN A 176 -0.26 8.59 18.34
C ASN A 176 -0.61 10.07 18.60
N ARG A 177 -1.86 10.44 18.32
CA ARG A 177 -2.44 11.71 18.77
C ARG A 177 -2.63 11.73 20.29
N ASN A 178 -2.81 12.92 20.85
CA ASN A 178 -3.21 13.08 22.24
C ASN A 178 -4.65 12.59 22.40
N TYR A 179 -4.80 11.37 22.89
CA TYR A 179 -6.09 10.80 23.26
C TYR A 179 -6.39 11.05 24.75
N PRO A 180 -7.67 11.12 25.16
CA PRO A 180 -8.04 11.10 26.58
C PRO A 180 -7.44 9.89 27.28
N LYS A 181 -7.13 10.01 28.59
CA LYS A 181 -6.44 8.96 29.36
C LYS A 181 -7.13 7.59 29.30
N LYS A 182 -8.45 7.56 29.17
CA LYS A 182 -9.24 6.31 29.10
C LYS A 182 -9.23 5.68 27.70
N ILE A 183 -8.88 6.43 26.66
CA ILE A 183 -8.77 5.94 25.27
C ILE A 183 -7.35 5.41 25.05
N ASN A 184 -7.09 4.24 25.64
CA ASN A 184 -5.75 3.68 25.79
C ASN A 184 -5.47 2.43 24.94
N THR A 185 -6.47 1.85 24.27
CA THR A 185 -6.30 0.73 23.31
C THR A 185 -6.47 1.21 21.87
N ASN A 186 -6.00 0.44 20.88
CA ASN A 186 -6.19 0.82 19.48
C ASN A 186 -7.66 0.72 19.08
N ALA A 187 -8.40 -0.26 19.61
CA ALA A 187 -9.85 -0.33 19.43
C ALA A 187 -10.57 0.94 19.91
N LEU A 188 -10.25 1.40 21.13
CA LEU A 188 -10.85 2.61 21.70
C LEU A 188 -10.48 3.85 20.90
N LYS A 189 -9.21 3.97 20.46
CA LYS A 189 -8.76 5.07 19.61
C LYS A 189 -9.53 5.12 18.30
N THR A 190 -9.68 3.98 17.64
CA THR A 190 -10.44 3.86 16.37
C THR A 190 -11.92 4.18 16.58
N LEU A 191 -12.56 3.67 17.63
CA LEU A 191 -13.93 4.04 17.96
C LEU A 191 -14.05 5.55 18.19
N TYR A 192 -13.19 6.11 19.03
CA TYR A 192 -13.18 7.55 19.34
C TYR A 192 -13.03 8.42 18.10
N ASP A 193 -12.10 8.07 17.20
CA ASP A 193 -11.88 8.80 15.94
C ASP A 193 -13.10 8.74 15.02
N ASN A 194 -13.91 7.68 15.09
CA ASN A 194 -15.10 7.45 14.26
C ASN A 194 -16.43 7.81 14.93
N LEU A 195 -16.40 8.33 16.16
CA LEU A 195 -17.57 8.70 16.96
C LEU A 195 -17.54 10.19 17.35
N ASP A 196 -17.05 11.03 16.43
CA ASP A 196 -16.91 12.49 16.62
C ASP A 196 -16.20 12.84 17.93
N GLU A 197 -15.19 12.05 18.30
CA GLU A 197 -14.38 12.28 19.49
C GLU A 197 -15.18 12.22 20.81
N ASN A 198 -16.30 11.49 20.82
CA ASN A 198 -17.10 11.28 22.01
C ASN A 198 -16.52 10.17 22.90
N GLU A 199 -15.75 10.56 23.92
CA GLU A 199 -15.11 9.63 24.87
C GLU A 199 -16.10 8.69 25.56
N ALA A 200 -17.25 9.22 26.03
CA ALA A 200 -18.23 8.43 26.76
C ALA A 200 -18.86 7.34 25.87
N LEU A 201 -19.25 7.72 24.65
CA LEU A 201 -19.87 6.80 23.69
C LEU A 201 -18.87 5.73 23.22
N ALA A 202 -17.61 6.10 22.96
CA ALA A 202 -16.57 5.15 22.57
C ALA A 202 -16.33 4.08 23.66
N LEU A 203 -16.28 4.49 24.93
CA LEU A 203 -16.13 3.57 26.07
C LEU A 203 -17.35 2.66 26.24
N GLU A 204 -18.56 3.21 26.09
CA GLU A 204 -19.80 2.44 26.21
C GLU A 204 -19.92 1.38 25.10
N ILE A 205 -19.59 1.76 23.85
CA ILE A 205 -19.58 0.86 22.71
C ILE A 205 -18.51 -0.23 22.87
N ASP A 206 -17.28 0.12 23.26
CA ASP A 206 -16.21 -0.88 23.49
C ASP A 206 -16.61 -1.89 24.56
N ALA A 207 -17.18 -1.43 25.68
CA ALA A 207 -17.69 -2.30 26.73
C ALA A 207 -18.81 -3.22 26.23
N CYS A 208 -19.74 -2.69 25.43
CA CYS A 208 -20.81 -3.47 24.82
C CYS A 208 -20.27 -4.56 23.87
N ILE A 209 -19.30 -4.21 23.00
CA ILE A 209 -18.69 -5.17 22.09
C ILE A 209 -17.98 -6.27 22.87
N ARG A 210 -17.12 -5.92 23.83
CA ARG A 210 -16.37 -6.91 24.62
C ARG A 210 -17.29 -7.80 25.45
N GLY A 211 -18.38 -7.27 25.98
CA GLY A 211 -19.36 -8.04 26.76
C GLY A 211 -20.24 -8.98 25.95
N ASN A 212 -20.44 -8.70 24.65
CA ASN A 212 -21.37 -9.45 23.81
C ASN A 212 -20.69 -10.26 22.70
N LYS A 213 -19.44 -9.94 22.33
CA LYS A 213 -18.72 -10.67 21.29
C LYS A 213 -18.56 -12.13 21.68
N LYS A 214 -18.75 -13.00 20.70
CA LYS A 214 -18.43 -14.43 20.82
C LYS A 214 -17.18 -14.72 20.01
N ASP A 215 -16.42 -15.73 20.41
CA ASP A 215 -15.26 -16.18 19.64
C ASP A 215 -15.66 -16.50 18.18
N GLY A 216 -14.87 -16.05 17.21
CA GLY A 216 -15.16 -16.23 15.78
C GLY A 216 -16.54 -15.72 15.37
N TRP A 217 -16.93 -14.51 15.82
CA TRP A 217 -18.22 -13.93 15.49
C TRP A 217 -18.27 -13.31 14.09
N VAL A 218 -17.15 -12.80 13.59
CA VAL A 218 -17.04 -12.21 12.26
C VAL A 218 -17.29 -13.30 11.19
N GLY A 219 -18.24 -13.05 10.29
CA GLY A 219 -18.73 -13.99 9.28
C GLY A 219 -19.80 -14.96 9.78
N HIS A 220 -20.11 -14.98 11.08
CA HIS A 220 -21.11 -15.90 11.64
C HIS A 220 -22.46 -15.19 11.90
N ASN A 221 -23.41 -15.34 10.98
CA ASN A 221 -24.72 -14.66 10.95
C ASN A 221 -25.41 -14.47 12.31
N GLN A 222 -25.57 -15.53 13.11
CA GLN A 222 -26.26 -15.42 14.40
C GLN A 222 -25.47 -14.63 15.46
N LYS A 223 -24.14 -14.77 15.48
CA LYS A 223 -23.26 -14.08 16.44
C LYS A 223 -23.19 -12.58 16.08
N GLU A 224 -23.04 -12.28 14.80
CA GLU A 224 -23.15 -10.93 14.24
C GLU A 224 -24.47 -10.26 14.60
N LYS A 225 -25.60 -10.95 14.35
CA LYS A 225 -26.94 -10.44 14.68
C LYS A 225 -27.09 -10.15 16.17
N ASN A 226 -26.60 -11.03 17.03
CA ASN A 226 -26.68 -10.84 18.49
C ASN A 226 -25.89 -9.61 18.95
N LEU A 227 -24.66 -9.43 18.45
CA LEU A 227 -23.86 -8.25 18.76
C LEU A 227 -24.53 -6.97 18.26
N LYS A 228 -25.05 -6.97 17.03
CA LYS A 228 -25.76 -5.83 16.45
C LYS A 228 -27.01 -5.44 17.25
N ILE A 229 -27.76 -6.42 17.76
CA ILE A 229 -28.90 -6.18 18.67
C ILE A 229 -28.46 -5.52 19.98
N ALA A 230 -27.31 -5.92 20.54
CA ALA A 230 -26.77 -5.31 21.74
C ALA A 230 -26.35 -3.84 21.49
N LEU A 231 -25.66 -3.57 20.39
CA LEU A 231 -25.26 -2.22 19.99
C LEU A 231 -26.45 -1.29 19.73
N ARG A 232 -27.55 -1.80 19.14
CA ARG A 232 -28.77 -1.01 18.90
C ARG A 232 -29.42 -0.46 20.18
N LYS A 233 -29.12 -1.03 21.35
CA LYS A 233 -29.62 -0.48 22.63
C LYS A 233 -28.91 0.82 23.04
N ILE A 234 -27.73 1.07 22.49
CA ILE A 234 -26.90 2.26 22.76
C ILE A 234 -27.02 3.25 21.60
N ILE A 235 -27.01 2.74 20.37
CA ILE A 235 -27.01 3.53 19.14
C ILE A 235 -28.40 3.48 18.51
N ASN A 236 -29.14 4.59 18.58
CA ASN A 236 -30.47 4.74 17.98
C ASN A 236 -30.42 5.05 16.47
N ASP A 237 -29.32 5.65 16.00
CA ASP A 237 -29.11 5.96 14.59
C ASP A 237 -28.65 4.71 13.83
N GLU A 238 -29.46 4.23 12.88
CA GLU A 238 -29.17 2.98 12.17
C GLU A 238 -27.95 3.09 11.24
N VAL A 239 -27.62 4.29 10.74
CA VAL A 239 -26.42 4.52 9.92
C VAL A 239 -25.17 4.43 10.79
N LEU A 240 -25.18 5.11 11.94
CA LEU A 240 -24.09 5.03 12.91
C LEU A 240 -23.92 3.60 13.45
N LEU A 241 -25.02 2.89 13.69
CA LEU A 241 -25.00 1.49 14.11
C LEU A 241 -24.29 0.61 13.07
N GLU A 242 -24.63 0.76 11.78
CA GLU A 242 -24.00 0.01 10.70
C GLU A 242 -22.51 0.34 10.59
N ASN A 243 -22.15 1.63 10.67
CA ASN A 243 -20.76 2.07 10.62
C ASN A 243 -19.93 1.49 11.78
N VAL A 244 -20.43 1.59 13.01
CA VAL A 244 -19.77 1.05 14.21
C VAL A 244 -19.67 -0.46 14.14
N PHE A 245 -20.73 -1.14 13.68
CA PHE A 245 -20.72 -2.58 13.54
C PHE A 245 -19.67 -3.05 12.52
N ASN A 246 -19.60 -2.42 11.35
CA ASN A 246 -18.59 -2.74 10.34
C ASN A 246 -17.18 -2.40 10.82
N LEU A 247 -17.00 -1.27 11.49
CA LEU A 247 -15.72 -0.89 12.12
C LEU A 247 -15.25 -1.97 13.12
N ALA A 248 -16.16 -2.48 13.94
CA ALA A 248 -15.85 -3.54 14.91
C ALA A 248 -15.35 -4.84 14.23
N LYS A 249 -15.81 -5.15 13.01
CA LYS A 249 -15.34 -6.31 12.23
C LYS A 249 -13.89 -6.17 11.77
N HIS A 250 -13.36 -4.95 11.67
CA HIS A 250 -11.99 -4.68 11.23
C HIS A 250 -11.00 -4.43 12.39
N ILE A 251 -11.50 -4.26 13.62
CA ILE A 251 -10.66 -4.10 14.82
C ILE A 251 -10.21 -5.48 15.34
N LYS A 252 -8.92 -5.79 15.19
CA LYS A 252 -8.32 -7.08 15.60
C LYS A 252 -8.57 -7.45 17.07
N GLU A 253 -8.64 -6.46 17.97
CA GLU A 253 -8.89 -6.68 19.40
C GLU A 253 -10.29 -7.26 19.70
N TYR A 254 -11.20 -7.20 18.74
CA TYR A 254 -12.56 -7.73 18.86
C TYR A 254 -12.74 -9.10 18.21
N HIS A 255 -11.71 -9.69 17.63
CA HIS A 255 -11.84 -11.02 17.05
C HIS A 255 -11.83 -12.09 18.12
#